data_AF-A0A519NRY3-F1
#
_entry.id   AF-A0A519NRY3-F1
#
_cell.length_a   1.000
_cell.length_b   1.000
_cell.length_c   1.000
_cell.angle_alpha   90.00
_cell.angle_beta   90.00
_cell.angle_gamma   90.00
#
_symmetry.space_group_name_H-M   'P 1'
#
loop_
_entity.id
_entity.type
_entity.pdbx_description
1 polymer ?
#
loop_
_entity_poly.entity_id
_entity_poly.type
_entity_poly.pdbx_seq_one_letter_code
_entity_poly.pdbx_strand_id
1 'polypeptide(L)'
;MKKSLFLLVFLSFSILQAQTKTKNNKSSKTYVAEQSSVAGTLKFLASDELKGRDPGTPEMEMAAKFLEEIFVKNGVKPYFTTYRDTLANFTKPAYNIVGYLEGTDPKLKKEFVVIGAHYDHIGMAKNAIGDDFIYNGADDNATGTTTVTEMVNYFAKTKSNKRSILFCFFSAEESGLLGSKHLAARLKGQNFNIYTMLNFEMTGVPLGGDQLAFITGFGKSNMAEKFNEYAGKKIIGSNEFEMKYQLFRASDNYPFFTEFNIPSHTVSTTEMSVFKFYHQLGDEFDQMDTVHMTSFINTMFPVVEKMVNAKTQEIVLKTK
;
A
#
# COMPACT_ATOMS: atom_id res chain seq x y z
N MET A 1 -17.15 82.64 50.68
CA MET A 1 -16.80 82.13 49.35
C MET A 1 -16.50 80.63 49.44
N LYS A 2 -17.46 79.76 49.11
CA LYS A 2 -17.23 78.31 48.97
C LYS A 2 -17.80 77.91 47.60
N LYS A 3 -16.92 77.54 46.68
CA LYS A 3 -17.26 77.03 45.34
C LYS A 3 -17.37 75.51 45.44
N SER A 4 -18.55 74.97 45.15
CA SER A 4 -18.73 73.52 44.97
C SER A 4 -18.36 73.15 43.54
N LEU A 5 -17.39 72.26 43.39
CA LEU A 5 -16.87 71.76 42.12
C LEU A 5 -17.69 70.53 41.70
N PHE A 6 -18.38 70.62 40.56
CA PHE A 6 -19.08 69.49 39.93
C PHE A 6 -18.05 68.59 39.25
N LEU A 7 -17.96 67.32 39.66
CA LEU A 7 -17.13 66.31 39.01
C LEU A 7 -17.98 65.59 37.94
N LEU A 8 -17.73 65.89 36.67
CA LEU A 8 -18.31 65.19 35.53
C LEU A 8 -17.56 63.86 35.32
N VAL A 9 -18.25 62.74 35.52
CA VAL A 9 -17.74 61.40 35.18
C VAL A 9 -18.07 61.13 33.72
N PHE A 10 -17.07 61.16 32.85
CA PHE A 10 -17.16 60.65 31.48
C PHE A 10 -17.07 59.12 31.50
N LEU A 11 -18.20 58.42 31.33
CA LEU A 11 -18.20 57.00 30.96
C LEU A 11 -17.85 56.89 29.47
N SER A 12 -16.65 56.42 29.17
CA SER A 12 -16.28 56.00 27.81
C SER A 12 -16.83 54.59 27.57
N PHE A 13 -17.84 54.48 26.72
CA PHE A 13 -18.31 53.20 26.20
C PHE A 13 -17.30 52.70 25.16
N SER A 14 -16.43 51.77 25.56
CA SER A 14 -15.57 51.03 24.63
C SER A 14 -16.41 49.95 23.95
N ILE A 15 -16.79 50.18 22.69
CA ILE A 15 -17.45 49.17 21.85
C ILE A 15 -16.38 48.11 21.51
N LEU A 16 -16.45 46.96 22.16
CA LEU A 16 -15.66 45.79 21.81
C LEU A 16 -16.24 45.20 20.51
N GLN A 17 -15.65 45.55 19.36
CA GLN A 17 -15.88 44.82 18.12
C GLN A 17 -15.23 43.44 18.25
N ALA A 18 -16.05 42.42 18.48
CA ALA A 18 -15.63 41.03 18.34
C ALA A 18 -15.31 40.75 16.86
N GLN A 19 -14.03 40.86 16.50
CA GLN A 19 -13.53 40.31 15.24
C GLN A 19 -13.65 38.79 15.32
N THR A 20 -14.65 38.24 14.66
CA THR A 20 -14.70 36.82 14.33
C THR A 20 -13.48 36.51 13.47
N LYS A 21 -12.45 35.92 14.09
CA LYS A 21 -11.39 35.24 13.35
C LYS A 21 -12.06 34.13 12.55
N THR A 22 -12.35 34.41 11.28
CA THR A 22 -12.55 33.39 10.27
C THR A 22 -11.34 32.46 10.37
N LYS A 23 -11.58 31.23 10.85
CA LYS A 23 -10.62 30.14 10.67
C LYS A 23 -10.43 30.04 9.16
N ASN A 24 -9.32 30.58 8.67
CA ASN A 24 -8.79 30.18 7.38
C ASN A 24 -8.68 28.66 7.45
N ASN A 25 -9.64 27.98 6.82
CA ASN A 25 -9.51 26.58 6.46
C ASN A 25 -8.20 26.52 5.67
N LYS A 26 -7.13 26.07 6.34
CA LYS A 26 -5.92 25.64 5.65
C LYS A 26 -6.41 24.64 4.63
N SER A 27 -6.40 25.06 3.37
CA SER A 27 -6.57 24.20 2.21
C SER A 27 -5.84 22.89 2.52
N SER A 28 -6.62 21.81 2.63
CA SER A 28 -6.12 20.45 2.77
C SER A 28 -5.20 20.24 1.58
N LYS A 29 -3.88 20.30 1.79
CA LYS A 29 -2.93 19.95 0.74
C LYS A 29 -3.20 18.49 0.38
N THR A 30 -3.81 18.27 -0.78
CA THR A 30 -3.93 16.94 -1.38
C THR A 30 -2.52 16.37 -1.50
N TYR A 31 -2.26 15.23 -0.87
CA TYR A 31 -1.00 14.52 -1.07
C TYR A 31 -0.98 13.96 -2.49
N VAL A 32 0.15 14.13 -3.17
CA VAL A 32 0.45 13.57 -4.48
C VAL A 32 1.82 12.92 -4.33
N ALA A 33 1.98 11.71 -4.85
CA ALA A 33 3.28 11.05 -4.90
C ALA A 33 4.16 11.78 -5.90
N GLU A 34 5.33 12.20 -5.46
CA GLU A 34 6.35 12.79 -6.32
C GLU A 34 7.15 11.66 -6.99
N GLN A 35 7.46 11.81 -8.29
CA GLN A 35 8.23 10.81 -9.02
C GLN A 35 9.58 10.51 -8.37
N SER A 36 10.22 11.50 -7.75
CA SER A 36 11.47 11.31 -7.02
C SER A 36 11.33 10.42 -5.78
N SER A 37 10.18 10.44 -5.11
CA SER A 37 9.87 9.56 -3.98
C SER A 37 9.68 8.12 -4.44
N VAL A 38 8.90 7.94 -5.51
CA VAL A 38 8.66 6.65 -6.16
C VAL A 38 9.97 6.04 -6.65
N ALA A 39 10.73 6.80 -7.45
CA ALA A 39 12.01 6.36 -8.00
C ALA A 39 13.05 6.09 -6.90
N GLY A 40 13.10 6.91 -5.85
CA GLY A 40 14.04 6.73 -4.74
C GLY A 40 13.80 5.43 -3.96
N THR A 41 12.53 5.14 -3.67
CA THR A 41 12.14 3.90 -2.98
C THR A 41 12.44 2.67 -3.85
N LEU A 42 12.01 2.72 -5.11
CA LEU A 42 12.22 1.62 -6.05
C LEU A 42 13.71 1.35 -6.26
N LYS A 43 14.52 2.40 -6.44
CA LYS A 43 15.97 2.29 -6.65
C LYS A 43 16.68 1.63 -5.47
N PHE A 44 16.28 1.94 -4.24
CA PHE A 44 16.85 1.29 -3.06
C PHE A 44 16.47 -0.20 -3.04
N LEU A 45 15.17 -0.49 -3.17
CA LEU A 45 14.67 -1.86 -3.08
C LEU A 45 15.24 -2.75 -4.18
N ALA A 46 15.40 -2.25 -5.40
CA ALA A 46 15.94 -2.98 -6.55
C ALA A 46 17.47 -2.82 -6.73
N SER A 47 18.20 -2.45 -5.68
CA SER A 47 19.65 -2.25 -5.78
C SER A 47 20.45 -3.54 -5.60
N ASP A 48 21.58 -3.65 -6.30
CA ASP A 48 22.58 -4.70 -6.12
C ASP A 48 23.03 -4.88 -4.65
N GLU A 49 22.99 -3.81 -3.85
CA GLU A 49 23.31 -3.84 -2.42
C GLU A 49 22.40 -4.82 -1.67
N LEU A 50 21.16 -4.99 -2.14
CA LEU A 50 20.17 -5.89 -1.54
C LEU A 50 20.18 -7.31 -2.14
N LYS A 51 21.05 -7.59 -3.13
CA LYS A 51 21.32 -8.93 -3.69
C LYS A 51 20.07 -9.80 -3.90
N GLY A 52 19.01 -9.20 -4.44
CA GLY A 52 17.76 -9.87 -4.74
C GLY A 52 16.92 -10.32 -3.54
N ARG A 53 17.18 -9.81 -2.34
CA ARG A 53 16.27 -9.88 -1.17
C ARG A 53 15.78 -11.31 -0.84
N ASP A 54 16.65 -12.32 -0.96
CA ASP A 54 16.32 -13.71 -0.57
C ASP A 54 15.90 -13.76 0.92
N PRO A 55 14.74 -14.32 1.26
CA PRO A 55 14.28 -14.42 2.63
C PRO A 55 15.32 -15.00 3.61
N GLY A 56 15.53 -14.28 4.71
CA GLY A 56 16.47 -14.65 5.77
C GLY A 56 17.94 -14.36 5.50
N THR A 57 18.25 -13.60 4.45
CA THR A 57 19.58 -13.01 4.24
C THR A 57 19.76 -11.69 5.02
N PRO A 58 21.01 -11.26 5.29
CA PRO A 58 21.30 -9.93 5.81
C PRO A 58 20.75 -8.79 4.92
N GLU A 59 20.73 -8.99 3.61
CA GLU A 59 20.24 -8.02 2.64
C GLU A 59 18.72 -7.84 2.72
N MET A 60 17.98 -8.93 2.93
CA MET A 60 16.55 -8.85 3.23
C MET A 60 16.27 -8.12 4.56
N GLU A 61 17.14 -8.28 5.56
CA GLU A 61 17.05 -7.52 6.81
C GLU A 61 17.30 -6.00 6.60
N MET A 62 18.13 -5.61 5.62
CA MET A 62 18.29 -4.20 5.23
C MET A 62 17.00 -3.65 4.61
N ALA A 63 16.36 -4.40 3.72
CA ALA A 63 15.06 -4.04 3.16
C ALA A 63 13.97 -3.91 4.25
N ALA A 64 13.92 -4.87 5.18
CA ALA A 64 12.99 -4.84 6.31
C ALA A 64 13.12 -3.56 7.16
N LYS A 65 14.37 -3.20 7.54
CA LYS A 65 14.63 -1.97 8.31
C LYS A 65 14.21 -0.71 7.56
N PHE A 66 14.49 -0.64 6.28
CA PHE A 66 14.06 0.49 5.44
C PHE A 66 12.53 0.64 5.45
N LEU A 67 11.78 -0.46 5.34
CA LEU A 67 10.32 -0.44 5.38
C LEU A 67 9.78 -0.07 6.78
N GLU A 68 10.42 -0.54 7.85
CA GLU A 68 10.12 -0.12 9.23
C GLU A 68 10.32 1.39 9.41
N GLU A 69 11.41 1.95 8.87
CA GLU A 69 11.70 3.38 8.92
C GLU A 69 10.63 4.21 8.19
N ILE A 70 10.09 3.72 7.07
CA ILE A 70 8.95 4.35 6.39
C ILE A 70 7.74 4.40 7.32
N PHE A 71 7.43 3.32 8.04
CA PHE A 71 6.35 3.33 9.03
C PHE A 71 6.61 4.31 10.18
N VAL A 72 7.80 4.29 10.76
CA VAL A 72 8.19 5.17 11.87
C VAL A 72 8.09 6.64 11.47
N LYS A 73 8.66 7.01 10.31
CA LYS A 73 8.63 8.39 9.78
C LYS A 73 7.21 8.91 9.56
N ASN A 74 6.28 8.02 9.22
CA ASN A 74 4.87 8.34 8.98
C ASN A 74 3.98 8.22 10.23
N GLY A 75 4.55 7.83 11.38
CA GLY A 75 3.78 7.60 12.61
C GLY A 75 2.77 6.46 12.49
N VAL A 76 3.02 5.51 11.59
CA VAL A 76 2.29 4.24 11.51
C VAL A 76 2.74 3.37 12.67
N LYS A 77 1.79 2.81 13.42
CA LYS A 77 2.11 2.03 14.63
C LYS A 77 2.42 0.58 14.24
N PRO A 78 3.31 -0.12 14.96
CA PRO A 78 3.42 -1.57 14.82
C PRO A 78 2.08 -2.23 15.17
N TYR A 79 1.69 -3.25 14.39
CA TYR A 79 0.45 -3.99 14.69
C TYR A 79 0.65 -5.03 15.80
N PHE A 80 1.83 -5.67 15.84
CA PHE A 80 2.23 -6.57 16.91
C PHE A 80 3.08 -5.84 17.95
N THR A 81 3.78 -6.58 18.82
CA THR A 81 4.75 -6.01 19.77
C THR A 81 5.83 -5.16 19.06
N THR A 82 6.18 -5.56 17.84
CA THR A 82 7.04 -4.80 16.91
C THR A 82 6.36 -4.77 15.54
N TYR A 83 6.99 -4.14 14.54
CA TYR A 83 6.53 -4.24 13.16
C TYR A 83 6.68 -5.66 12.59
N ARG A 84 7.40 -6.57 13.25
CA ARG A 84 7.79 -7.86 12.69
C ARG A 84 6.79 -8.96 13.05
N ASP A 85 6.23 -9.58 12.02
CA ASP A 85 5.59 -10.89 12.09
C ASP A 85 6.61 -11.97 11.71
N THR A 86 7.26 -12.59 12.70
CA THR A 86 8.27 -13.63 12.46
C THR A 86 7.64 -14.90 11.92
N LEU A 87 8.13 -15.38 10.76
CA LEU A 87 7.57 -16.54 10.08
C LEU A 87 7.94 -17.84 10.79
N ALA A 88 6.96 -18.54 11.34
CA ALA A 88 7.16 -19.88 11.92
C ALA A 88 7.16 -21.02 10.88
N ASN A 89 6.69 -20.75 9.67
CA ASN A 89 6.61 -21.69 8.54
C ASN A 89 7.80 -21.58 7.57
N PHE A 90 8.85 -20.86 7.97
CA PHE A 90 10.06 -20.70 7.18
C PHE A 90 11.29 -21.02 8.04
N THR A 91 12.25 -21.74 7.48
CA THR A 91 13.39 -22.27 8.26
C THR A 91 14.42 -21.21 8.59
N LYS A 92 14.64 -20.24 7.69
CA LYS A 92 15.52 -19.09 7.95
C LYS A 92 14.72 -18.01 8.69
N PRO A 93 15.36 -17.14 9.49
CA PRO A 93 14.66 -16.03 10.13
C PRO A 93 14.12 -15.03 9.09
N ALA A 94 12.82 -15.03 8.85
CA ALA A 94 12.13 -14.10 7.94
C ALA A 94 10.94 -13.45 8.63
N TYR A 95 10.53 -12.28 8.16
CA TYR A 95 9.51 -11.46 8.82
C TYR A 95 8.62 -10.76 7.81
N ASN A 96 7.30 -10.78 7.99
CA ASN A 96 6.48 -9.73 7.39
C ASN A 96 6.67 -8.43 8.18
N ILE A 97 6.62 -7.28 7.50
CA ILE A 97 6.67 -5.96 8.13
C ILE A 97 5.27 -5.37 8.13
N VAL A 98 4.66 -5.28 9.31
CA VAL A 98 3.23 -5.05 9.51
C VAL A 98 3.01 -3.82 10.40
N GLY A 99 2.46 -2.78 9.79
CA GLY A 99 2.08 -1.54 10.44
C GLY A 99 0.59 -1.27 10.30
N TYR A 100 -0.01 -0.55 11.24
CA TYR A 100 -1.40 -0.14 11.13
C TYR A 100 -1.60 1.35 11.38
N LEU A 101 -2.56 1.91 10.65
CA LEU A 101 -3.07 3.25 10.83
C LEU A 101 -4.52 3.16 11.29
N GLU A 102 -4.81 3.65 12.50
CA GLU A 102 -6.16 3.64 13.07
C GLU A 102 -7.13 4.49 12.24
N GLY A 103 -8.35 3.99 12.06
CA GLY A 103 -9.44 4.71 11.41
C GLY A 103 -9.94 5.90 12.22
N THR A 104 -10.41 6.92 11.50
CA THR A 104 -10.95 8.16 12.09
C THR A 104 -12.41 8.05 12.54
N ASP A 105 -13.16 7.07 12.03
CA ASP A 105 -14.57 6.90 12.38
C ASP A 105 -14.73 6.00 13.62
N PRO A 106 -15.52 6.41 14.64
CA PRO A 106 -15.65 5.65 15.90
C PRO A 106 -16.16 4.21 15.74
N LYS A 107 -16.92 3.92 14.68
CA LYS A 107 -17.46 2.59 14.39
C LYS A 107 -16.57 1.85 13.40
N LEU A 108 -16.28 2.46 12.25
CA LEU A 108 -15.56 1.79 11.16
C LEU A 108 -14.10 1.51 11.49
N LYS A 109 -13.47 2.23 12.43
CA LYS A 109 -12.08 1.95 12.82
C LYS A 109 -11.83 0.56 13.39
N LYS A 110 -12.88 -0.17 13.78
CA LYS A 110 -12.79 -1.57 14.26
C LYS A 110 -12.76 -2.60 13.13
N GLU A 111 -12.93 -2.16 11.89
CA GLU A 111 -12.87 -2.97 10.68
C GLU A 111 -11.64 -2.54 9.87
N PHE A 112 -10.91 -3.52 9.35
CA PHE A 112 -9.63 -3.29 8.67
C PHE A 112 -9.72 -3.54 7.17
N VAL A 113 -9.04 -2.69 6.42
CA VAL A 113 -8.63 -2.99 5.05
C VAL A 113 -7.15 -3.36 5.08
N VAL A 114 -6.79 -4.49 4.49
CA VAL A 114 -5.38 -4.89 4.34
C VAL A 114 -4.87 -4.38 3.00
N ILE A 115 -3.73 -3.70 3.01
CA ILE A 115 -3.03 -3.24 1.81
C ILE A 115 -1.61 -3.81 1.86
N GLY A 116 -1.17 -4.51 0.82
CA GLY A 116 0.15 -5.14 0.86
C GLY A 116 0.81 -5.39 -0.48
N ALA A 117 2.03 -5.86 -0.39
CA ALA A 117 2.91 -6.32 -1.46
C ALA A 117 4.04 -7.15 -0.82
N HIS A 118 4.62 -8.13 -1.51
CA HIS A 118 5.84 -8.76 -1.02
C HIS A 118 7.07 -7.91 -1.31
N TYR A 119 8.06 -8.01 -0.44
CA TYR A 119 9.33 -7.28 -0.54
C TYR A 119 10.55 -8.20 -0.70
N ASP A 120 10.37 -9.52 -0.66
CA ASP A 120 11.40 -10.47 -1.06
C ASP A 120 11.55 -10.57 -2.58
N HIS A 121 12.67 -11.15 -3.00
CA HIS A 121 12.80 -11.75 -4.31
C HIS A 121 13.74 -12.98 -4.24
N ILE A 122 14.15 -13.52 -5.40
CA ILE A 122 14.79 -14.84 -5.54
C ILE A 122 16.25 -14.88 -5.01
N GLY A 123 16.92 -13.73 -4.93
CA GLY A 123 18.32 -13.64 -4.52
C GLY A 123 19.31 -13.75 -5.68
N MET A 124 20.27 -14.67 -5.57
CA MET A 124 21.39 -14.79 -6.52
C MET A 124 21.17 -15.92 -7.53
N ALA A 125 21.47 -15.66 -8.79
CA ALA A 125 21.51 -16.64 -9.86
C ALA A 125 22.68 -17.62 -9.70
N LYS A 126 22.47 -18.85 -10.17
CA LYS A 126 23.55 -19.86 -10.25
C LYS A 126 24.52 -19.58 -11.40
N ASN A 127 24.02 -18.98 -12.48
CA ASN A 127 24.78 -18.64 -13.68
C ASN A 127 24.58 -17.16 -13.98
N ALA A 128 25.65 -16.47 -14.31
CA ALA A 128 25.59 -15.06 -14.68
C ALA A 128 25.21 -14.83 -16.15
N ILE A 129 24.72 -13.62 -16.41
CA ILE A 129 24.74 -13.00 -17.73
C ILE A 129 25.79 -11.88 -17.68
N GLY A 130 26.94 -12.10 -18.30
CA GLY A 130 28.10 -11.22 -18.11
C GLY A 130 28.65 -11.34 -16.68
N ASP A 131 28.77 -10.22 -15.98
CA ASP A 131 29.22 -10.15 -14.58
C ASP A 131 28.07 -10.09 -13.57
N ASP A 132 26.83 -10.12 -14.05
CA ASP A 132 25.64 -9.99 -13.22
C ASP A 132 25.10 -11.38 -12.78
N PHE A 133 24.91 -11.51 -11.47
CA PHE A 133 24.39 -12.70 -10.79
C PHE A 133 23.16 -12.37 -9.94
N ILE A 134 22.62 -11.16 -9.97
CA ILE A 134 21.63 -10.70 -9.00
C ILE A 134 20.25 -10.69 -9.65
N TYR A 135 19.28 -11.39 -9.07
CA TYR A 135 17.88 -11.15 -9.40
C TYR A 135 17.43 -9.92 -8.62
N ASN A 136 17.57 -8.72 -9.19
CA ASN A 136 17.21 -7.50 -8.47
C ASN A 136 15.70 -7.35 -8.25
N GLY A 137 14.85 -7.96 -9.08
CA GLY A 137 13.41 -8.00 -8.84
C GLY A 137 12.83 -6.59 -8.75
N ALA A 138 13.15 -5.75 -9.72
CA ALA A 138 12.66 -4.37 -9.74
C ALA A 138 11.15 -4.36 -9.87
N ASP A 139 10.59 -5.01 -10.90
CA ASP A 139 9.16 -5.14 -11.05
C ASP A 139 8.57 -6.19 -10.13
N ASP A 140 9.30 -7.29 -9.88
CA ASP A 140 8.87 -8.36 -8.99
C ASP A 140 9.71 -8.42 -7.69
N ASN A 141 9.33 -7.76 -6.60
CA ASN A 141 8.17 -6.86 -6.48
C ASN A 141 8.51 -5.57 -5.75
N ALA A 142 9.67 -4.98 -6.08
CA ALA A 142 10.02 -3.67 -5.56
C ALA A 142 9.03 -2.58 -6.02
N THR A 143 8.38 -2.71 -7.18
CA THR A 143 7.34 -1.77 -7.66
C THR A 143 6.05 -1.83 -6.85
N GLY A 144 5.54 -3.03 -6.54
CA GLY A 144 4.38 -3.21 -5.66
C GLY A 144 4.68 -2.74 -4.24
N THR A 145 5.85 -3.09 -3.70
CA THR A 145 6.31 -2.55 -2.40
C THR A 145 6.36 -1.03 -2.41
N THR A 146 6.93 -0.41 -3.45
CA THR A 146 6.95 1.06 -3.64
C THR A 146 5.55 1.66 -3.72
N THR A 147 4.61 0.95 -4.36
CA THR A 147 3.21 1.39 -4.41
C THR A 147 2.59 1.44 -3.01
N VAL A 148 2.86 0.43 -2.17
CA VAL A 148 2.36 0.38 -0.79
C VAL A 148 3.05 1.43 0.10
N THR A 149 4.35 1.72 -0.08
CA THR A 149 5.02 2.79 0.68
C THR A 149 4.40 4.16 0.38
N GLU A 150 3.98 4.41 -0.86
CA GLU A 150 3.27 5.65 -1.20
C GLU A 150 1.86 5.69 -0.63
N MET A 151 1.16 4.54 -0.55
CA MET A 151 -0.13 4.45 0.17
C MET A 151 0.03 4.78 1.66
N VAL A 152 1.12 4.32 2.28
CA VAL A 152 1.48 4.67 3.66
C VAL A 152 1.64 6.19 3.80
N ASN A 153 2.46 6.80 2.94
CA ASN A 153 2.69 8.25 2.97
C ASN A 153 1.38 9.04 2.80
N TYR A 154 0.55 8.64 1.82
CA TYR A 154 -0.74 9.27 1.54
C TYR A 154 -1.65 9.24 2.77
N PHE A 155 -2.01 8.06 3.26
CA PHE A 155 -2.97 7.94 4.37
C PHE A 155 -2.41 8.50 5.68
N ALA A 156 -1.11 8.36 5.93
CA ALA A 156 -0.50 8.95 7.11
C ALA A 156 -0.56 10.48 7.09
N LYS A 157 -0.40 11.10 5.91
CA LYS A 157 -0.43 12.55 5.74
C LYS A 157 -1.84 13.12 5.75
N THR A 158 -2.75 12.50 5.02
CA THR A 158 -4.13 12.99 4.85
C THR A 158 -5.01 12.65 6.04
N LYS A 159 -4.72 11.53 6.74
CA LYS A 159 -5.57 10.92 7.79
C LYS A 159 -7.01 10.77 7.30
N SER A 160 -7.18 10.41 6.03
CA SER A 160 -8.49 10.35 5.37
C SER A 160 -9.20 9.00 5.49
N ASN A 161 -8.62 8.02 6.21
CA ASN A 161 -9.19 6.69 6.38
C ASN A 161 -10.21 6.63 7.54
N LYS A 162 -11.45 6.22 7.27
CA LYS A 162 -12.48 5.95 8.31
C LYS A 162 -12.29 4.57 8.93
N ARG A 163 -12.01 3.56 8.11
CA ARG A 163 -11.55 2.24 8.57
C ARG A 163 -10.08 2.28 8.97
N SER A 164 -9.68 1.35 9.81
CA SER A 164 -8.26 1.12 10.04
C SER A 164 -7.63 0.46 8.81
N ILE A 165 -6.38 0.78 8.53
CA ILE A 165 -5.62 0.16 7.45
C ILE A 165 -4.49 -0.65 8.07
N LEU A 166 -4.36 -1.91 7.65
CA LEU A 166 -3.21 -2.76 7.95
C LEU A 166 -2.31 -2.80 6.72
N PHE A 167 -1.15 -2.15 6.80
CA PHE A 167 -0.13 -2.20 5.77
C PHE A 167 0.78 -3.40 6.00
N CYS A 168 0.95 -4.24 4.98
CA CYS A 168 1.71 -5.48 5.06
C CYS A 168 2.75 -5.55 3.95
N PHE A 169 4.03 -5.60 4.32
CA PHE A 169 5.09 -6.03 3.41
C PHE A 169 5.39 -7.50 3.67
N PHE A 170 5.06 -8.37 2.72
CA PHE A 170 5.16 -9.82 2.87
C PHE A 170 6.57 -10.32 2.54
N SER A 171 7.02 -11.35 3.26
CA SER A 171 8.29 -12.02 3.00
C SER A 171 8.06 -13.46 2.56
N ALA A 172 8.98 -14.02 1.78
CA ALA A 172 8.93 -15.41 1.33
C ALA A 172 7.67 -15.72 0.49
N GLU A 173 7.26 -14.75 -0.34
CA GLU A 173 6.25 -14.96 -1.39
C GLU A 173 6.80 -15.95 -2.43
N GLU A 174 8.03 -15.72 -2.89
CA GLU A 174 8.70 -16.51 -3.93
C GLU A 174 9.00 -17.95 -3.48
N SER A 175 8.95 -18.18 -2.16
CA SER A 175 9.06 -19.50 -1.53
C SER A 175 7.70 -20.19 -1.34
N GLY A 176 6.64 -19.70 -2.00
CA GLY A 176 5.30 -20.28 -1.98
C GLY A 176 4.33 -19.61 -1.00
N LEU A 177 4.28 -18.27 -0.99
CA LEU A 177 3.35 -17.44 -0.22
C LEU A 177 3.51 -17.61 1.30
N LEU A 178 4.71 -17.92 1.78
CA LEU A 178 4.89 -18.34 3.18
C LEU A 178 4.60 -17.19 4.15
N GLY A 179 4.99 -15.96 3.83
CA GLY A 179 4.69 -14.80 4.65
C GLY A 179 3.21 -14.49 4.76
N SER A 180 2.51 -14.38 3.63
CA SER A 180 1.07 -14.12 3.61
C SER A 180 0.24 -15.26 4.19
N LYS A 181 0.61 -16.53 3.97
CA LYS A 181 0.00 -17.69 4.65
C LYS A 181 0.14 -17.60 6.17
N HIS A 182 1.34 -17.30 6.64
CA HIS A 182 1.60 -17.14 8.06
C HIS A 182 0.75 -16.01 8.67
N LEU A 183 0.78 -14.83 8.05
CA LEU A 183 0.07 -13.67 8.56
C LEU A 183 -1.45 -13.88 8.52
N ALA A 184 -2.00 -14.41 7.43
CA ALA A 184 -3.43 -14.68 7.31
C ALA A 184 -3.92 -15.65 8.39
N ALA A 185 -3.21 -16.77 8.60
CA ALA A 185 -3.53 -17.73 9.66
C ALA A 185 -3.41 -17.12 11.06
N ARG A 186 -2.36 -16.33 11.31
CA ARG A 186 -2.14 -15.64 12.59
C ARG A 186 -3.27 -14.66 12.90
N LEU A 187 -3.63 -13.80 11.93
CA LEU A 187 -4.73 -12.85 12.06
C LEU A 187 -6.07 -13.56 12.26
N LYS A 188 -6.30 -14.68 11.54
CA LYS A 188 -7.51 -15.49 11.69
C LYS A 188 -7.64 -16.06 13.10
N GLY A 189 -6.55 -16.62 13.64
CA GLY A 189 -6.49 -17.12 15.01
C GLY A 189 -6.70 -16.03 16.09
N GLN A 190 -6.51 -14.76 15.73
CA GLN A 190 -6.76 -13.60 16.58
C GLN A 190 -8.16 -12.97 16.38
N ASN A 191 -9.03 -13.61 15.59
CA ASN A 191 -10.35 -13.09 15.22
C ASN A 191 -10.28 -11.68 14.59
N PHE A 192 -9.27 -11.45 13.75
CA PHE A 192 -9.07 -10.17 13.09
C PHE A 192 -10.28 -9.80 12.20
N ASN A 193 -10.81 -8.59 12.38
CA ASN A 193 -11.97 -8.10 11.63
C ASN A 193 -11.53 -7.43 10.33
N ILE A 194 -11.35 -8.25 9.30
CA ILE A 194 -10.98 -7.82 7.96
C ILE A 194 -12.21 -7.65 7.07
N TYR A 195 -12.28 -6.53 6.35
CA TYR A 195 -13.27 -6.30 5.30
C TYR A 195 -12.79 -6.83 3.95
N THR A 196 -11.62 -6.40 3.50
CA THR A 196 -11.08 -6.71 2.17
C THR A 196 -9.55 -6.62 2.18
N MET A 197 -8.91 -7.28 1.22
CA MET A 197 -7.46 -7.24 1.02
C MET A 197 -7.13 -6.78 -0.40
N LEU A 198 -6.23 -5.80 -0.51
CA LEU A 198 -5.70 -5.28 -1.77
C LEU A 198 -4.19 -5.50 -1.81
N ASN A 199 -3.72 -6.35 -2.71
CA ASN A 199 -2.30 -6.56 -2.98
C ASN A 199 -1.86 -5.76 -4.21
N PHE A 200 -0.61 -5.33 -4.25
CA PHE A 200 0.02 -4.75 -5.43
C PHE A 200 1.24 -5.57 -5.83
N GLU A 201 1.34 -5.88 -7.12
CA GLU A 201 2.43 -6.68 -7.67
C GLU A 201 2.73 -6.27 -9.10
N MET A 202 4.01 -6.13 -9.43
CA MET A 202 4.47 -5.74 -10.77
C MET A 202 3.71 -4.52 -11.32
N THR A 203 3.96 -3.36 -10.72
CA THR A 203 3.31 -2.10 -11.07
C THR A 203 4.19 -1.15 -11.89
N GLY A 204 5.35 -1.63 -12.34
CA GLY A 204 6.43 -0.84 -12.94
C GLY A 204 6.30 -0.55 -14.43
N VAL A 205 5.64 -1.43 -15.20
CA VAL A 205 5.57 -1.34 -16.66
C VAL A 205 4.11 -1.21 -17.09
N PRO A 206 3.76 -0.32 -18.03
CA PRO A 206 2.39 -0.18 -18.50
C PRO A 206 1.90 -1.42 -19.27
N LEU A 207 0.66 -1.82 -19.03
CA LEU A 207 0.01 -2.96 -19.67
C LEU A 207 -0.07 -2.83 -21.20
N GLY A 208 -0.21 -1.59 -21.67
CA GLY A 208 -0.66 -1.28 -23.02
C GLY A 208 -2.19 -1.42 -23.16
N GLY A 209 -2.77 -0.60 -24.05
CA GLY A 209 -4.22 -0.57 -24.31
C GLY A 209 -5.01 0.39 -23.41
N ASP A 210 -6.33 0.16 -23.32
CA ASP A 210 -7.28 1.12 -22.76
C ASP A 210 -7.43 1.08 -21.23
N GLN A 211 -6.91 0.04 -20.58
CA GLN A 211 -6.97 -0.11 -19.12
C GLN A 211 -5.60 0.16 -18.49
N LEU A 212 -5.61 0.79 -17.32
CA LEU A 212 -4.39 1.16 -16.59
C LEU A 212 -3.77 -0.03 -15.87
N ALA A 213 -4.60 -0.95 -15.37
CA ALA A 213 -4.20 -2.12 -14.62
C ALA A 213 -5.13 -3.30 -14.90
N PHE A 214 -4.71 -4.50 -14.51
CA PHE A 214 -5.62 -5.63 -14.33
C PHE A 214 -5.67 -6.06 -12.87
N ILE A 215 -6.70 -6.83 -12.54
CA ILE A 215 -6.90 -7.43 -11.22
C ILE A 215 -6.94 -8.95 -11.34
N THR A 216 -6.24 -9.65 -10.46
CA THR A 216 -6.29 -11.10 -10.42
C THR A 216 -7.67 -11.58 -9.95
N GLY A 217 -8.17 -12.67 -10.49
CA GLY A 217 -9.47 -13.22 -10.11
C GLY A 217 -10.64 -12.27 -10.35
N PHE A 218 -10.61 -11.50 -11.45
CA PHE A 218 -11.63 -10.51 -11.85
C PHE A 218 -13.09 -10.98 -11.65
N GLY A 219 -13.38 -12.26 -11.90
CA GLY A 219 -14.71 -12.85 -11.73
C GLY A 219 -15.10 -13.26 -10.30
N LYS A 220 -14.22 -13.13 -9.31
CA LYS A 220 -14.46 -13.64 -7.94
C LYS A 220 -15.11 -12.65 -7.00
N SER A 221 -15.01 -11.35 -7.28
CA SER A 221 -15.66 -10.29 -6.52
C SER A 221 -16.10 -9.17 -7.45
N ASN A 222 -16.79 -8.17 -6.90
CA ASN A 222 -17.09 -6.92 -7.60
C ASN A 222 -16.03 -5.82 -7.40
N MET A 223 -14.81 -6.15 -6.95
CA MET A 223 -13.77 -5.15 -6.62
C MET A 223 -13.39 -4.31 -7.83
N ALA A 224 -13.26 -4.91 -9.02
CA ALA A 224 -12.93 -4.20 -10.25
C ALA A 224 -14.00 -3.17 -10.63
N GLU A 225 -15.27 -3.57 -10.54
CA GLU A 225 -16.42 -2.71 -10.79
C GLU A 225 -16.43 -1.54 -9.81
N LYS A 226 -16.19 -1.81 -8.53
CA LYS A 226 -16.11 -0.76 -7.50
C LYS A 226 -14.93 0.18 -7.72
N PHE A 227 -13.77 -0.32 -8.13
CA PHE A 227 -12.62 0.54 -8.45
C PHE A 227 -12.92 1.48 -9.63
N ASN A 228 -13.56 0.95 -10.68
CA ASN A 228 -13.98 1.75 -11.83
C ASN A 228 -15.08 2.77 -11.47
N GLU A 229 -16.04 2.39 -10.62
CA GLU A 229 -17.06 3.30 -10.07
C GLU A 229 -16.41 4.43 -9.26
N TYR A 230 -15.48 4.09 -8.36
CA TYR A 230 -14.74 5.05 -7.54
C TYR A 230 -13.88 5.99 -8.40
N ALA A 231 -13.28 5.49 -9.47
CA ALA A 231 -12.50 6.28 -10.41
C ALA A 231 -13.36 7.15 -11.35
N GLY A 232 -14.64 6.79 -11.54
CA GLY A 232 -15.54 7.42 -12.51
C GLY A 232 -15.20 7.09 -13.97
N LYS A 233 -14.28 6.15 -14.20
CA LYS A 233 -13.84 5.67 -15.52
C LYS A 233 -13.29 4.25 -15.39
N LYS A 234 -13.22 3.52 -16.50
CA LYS A 234 -12.56 2.21 -16.52
C LYS A 234 -11.04 2.40 -16.36
N ILE A 235 -10.49 1.96 -15.25
CA ILE A 235 -9.04 1.93 -14.96
C ILE A 235 -8.52 0.50 -14.78
N ILE A 236 -9.38 -0.42 -14.33
CA ILE A 236 -8.98 -1.79 -14.04
C ILE A 236 -9.92 -2.79 -14.71
N GLY A 237 -9.39 -3.92 -15.15
CA GLY A 237 -10.17 -4.97 -15.81
C GLY A 237 -9.56 -6.36 -15.72
N SER A 238 -10.10 -7.28 -16.51
CA SER A 238 -9.57 -8.63 -16.65
C SER A 238 -8.32 -8.65 -17.53
N ASN A 239 -7.55 -9.72 -17.42
CA ASN A 239 -6.40 -9.98 -18.28
C ASN A 239 -6.36 -11.47 -18.67
N GLU A 240 -6.12 -11.77 -19.95
CA GLU A 240 -6.13 -13.14 -20.45
C GLU A 240 -4.95 -13.96 -19.94
N PHE A 241 -3.79 -13.32 -19.78
CA PHE A 241 -2.60 -13.95 -19.21
C PHE A 241 -2.85 -14.36 -17.75
N GLU A 242 -3.41 -13.45 -16.95
CA GLU A 242 -3.82 -13.73 -15.56
C GLU A 242 -4.73 -14.96 -15.47
N MET A 243 -5.76 -15.03 -16.30
CA MET A 243 -6.72 -16.14 -16.30
C MET A 243 -6.07 -17.45 -16.75
N LYS A 244 -5.24 -17.40 -17.79
CA LYS A 244 -4.55 -18.57 -18.36
C LYS A 244 -3.59 -19.20 -17.34
N TYR A 245 -2.83 -18.38 -16.62
CA TYR A 245 -1.82 -18.84 -15.65
C TYR A 245 -2.34 -18.88 -14.20
N GLN A 246 -3.61 -18.55 -13.98
CA GLN A 246 -4.26 -18.58 -12.67
C GLN A 246 -3.56 -17.72 -11.61
N LEU A 247 -3.06 -16.53 -11.99
CA LEU A 247 -2.24 -15.70 -11.10
C LEU A 247 -2.96 -15.27 -9.81
N PHE A 248 -4.29 -15.30 -9.77
CA PHE A 248 -5.05 -15.17 -8.52
C PHE A 248 -4.58 -16.07 -7.36
N ARG A 249 -3.98 -17.23 -7.67
CA ARG A 249 -3.50 -18.20 -6.67
C ARG A 249 -1.99 -18.10 -6.41
N ALA A 250 -1.31 -17.20 -7.11
CA ALA A 250 0.15 -17.11 -7.17
C ALA A 250 0.65 -15.75 -6.63
N SER A 251 -0.06 -15.20 -5.65
CA SER A 251 0.27 -13.92 -5.02
C SER A 251 -0.35 -13.84 -3.62
N ASP A 252 0.10 -12.89 -2.81
CA ASP A 252 -0.25 -12.74 -1.39
C ASP A 252 -1.73 -12.48 -1.10
N ASN A 253 -2.53 -12.17 -2.11
CA ASN A 253 -3.98 -12.06 -1.97
C ASN A 253 -4.62 -13.42 -1.63
N TYR A 254 -4.06 -14.52 -2.15
CA TYR A 254 -4.70 -15.82 -2.12
C TYR A 254 -4.87 -16.40 -0.70
N PRO A 255 -3.87 -16.33 0.20
CA PRO A 255 -4.03 -16.82 1.56
C PRO A 255 -5.13 -16.09 2.34
N PHE A 256 -5.26 -14.77 2.16
CA PHE A 256 -6.33 -13.99 2.78
C PHE A 256 -7.71 -14.40 2.23
N PHE A 257 -7.82 -14.63 0.92
CA PHE A 257 -9.04 -15.16 0.33
C PHE A 257 -9.43 -16.51 0.95
N THR A 258 -8.48 -17.44 1.09
CA THR A 258 -8.78 -18.79 1.59
C THR A 258 -9.05 -18.84 3.10
N GLU A 259 -8.35 -18.05 3.91
CA GLU A 259 -8.47 -18.07 5.38
C GLU A 259 -9.70 -17.30 5.89
N PHE A 260 -10.04 -16.20 5.21
CA PHE A 260 -11.13 -15.31 5.64
C PHE A 260 -12.39 -15.43 4.79
N ASN A 261 -12.30 -15.96 3.57
CA ASN A 261 -13.41 -15.97 2.59
C ASN A 261 -13.94 -14.56 2.33
N ILE A 262 -13.02 -13.61 2.11
CA ILE A 262 -13.29 -12.20 1.81
C ILE A 262 -12.67 -11.80 0.46
N PRO A 263 -13.18 -10.74 -0.23
CA PRO A 263 -12.55 -10.23 -1.44
C PRO A 263 -11.09 -9.89 -1.21
N SER A 264 -10.19 -10.62 -1.89
CA SER A 264 -8.75 -10.43 -1.75
C SER A 264 -8.14 -10.55 -3.13
N HIS A 265 -7.54 -9.49 -3.64
CA HIS A 265 -7.07 -9.45 -5.03
C HIS A 265 -5.74 -8.72 -5.17
N THR A 266 -4.98 -9.11 -6.19
CA THR A 266 -3.75 -8.42 -6.60
C THR A 266 -4.03 -7.54 -7.80
N VAL A 267 -3.52 -6.31 -7.76
CA VAL A 267 -3.54 -5.36 -8.88
C VAL A 267 -2.14 -5.26 -9.46
N SER A 268 -2.05 -5.36 -10.78
CA SER A 268 -0.80 -5.27 -11.53
C SER A 268 -0.98 -4.40 -12.77
N THR A 269 0.09 -3.73 -13.18
CA THR A 269 0.12 -2.97 -14.43
C THR A 269 0.99 -3.66 -15.48
N THR A 270 1.86 -4.60 -15.09
CA THR A 270 2.75 -5.30 -16.00
C THR A 270 2.17 -6.63 -16.47
N GLU A 271 2.21 -6.88 -17.78
CA GLU A 271 1.96 -8.21 -18.33
C GLU A 271 3.27 -8.89 -18.74
N MET A 272 3.50 -10.11 -18.23
CA MET A 272 4.72 -10.91 -18.51
C MET A 272 4.83 -11.35 -19.98
N SER A 273 3.75 -11.24 -20.77
CA SER A 273 3.81 -11.41 -22.22
C SER A 273 4.56 -10.27 -22.91
N VAL A 274 4.70 -9.11 -22.26
CA VAL A 274 5.42 -7.92 -22.72
C VAL A 274 6.74 -7.78 -21.96
N PHE A 275 6.70 -7.78 -20.63
CA PHE A 275 7.89 -7.70 -19.79
C PHE A 275 8.58 -9.07 -19.69
N LYS A 276 9.71 -9.22 -20.39
CA LYS A 276 10.40 -10.51 -20.57
C LYS A 276 11.35 -10.88 -19.44
N PHE A 277 11.52 -10.01 -18.46
CA PHE A 277 12.50 -10.20 -17.39
C PHE A 277 11.90 -10.73 -16.08
N TYR A 278 10.63 -11.13 -16.06
CA TYR A 278 10.05 -11.82 -14.90
C TYR A 278 10.92 -13.02 -14.47
N HIS A 279 11.40 -12.99 -13.22
CA HIS A 279 12.34 -13.97 -12.64
C HIS A 279 13.66 -14.11 -13.41
N GLN A 280 14.10 -13.05 -14.08
CA GLN A 280 15.37 -12.99 -14.82
C GLN A 280 16.28 -11.89 -14.27
N LEU A 281 17.58 -12.00 -14.57
CA LEU A 281 18.59 -11.01 -14.20
C LEU A 281 18.29 -9.60 -14.75
N GLY A 282 17.57 -9.50 -15.87
CA GLY A 282 17.20 -8.20 -16.44
C GLY A 282 16.03 -7.50 -15.74
N ASP A 283 15.51 -8.01 -14.62
CA ASP A 283 14.46 -7.33 -13.85
C ASP A 283 15.06 -6.19 -13.01
N GLU A 284 15.43 -5.13 -13.74
CA GLU A 284 16.27 -4.05 -13.28
C GLU A 284 15.52 -2.72 -13.18
N PHE A 285 16.02 -1.84 -12.31
CA PHE A 285 15.46 -0.50 -12.12
C PHE A 285 15.32 0.28 -13.44
N ASP A 286 16.27 0.11 -14.37
CA ASP A 286 16.28 0.83 -15.64
C ASP A 286 15.21 0.35 -16.64
N GLN A 287 14.59 -0.80 -16.40
CA GLN A 287 13.46 -1.29 -17.18
C GLN A 287 12.13 -0.66 -16.72
N MET A 288 12.11 0.00 -15.57
CA MET A 288 10.89 0.49 -14.93
C MET A 288 10.48 1.88 -15.41
N ASP A 289 9.20 2.08 -15.67
CA ASP A 289 8.65 3.39 -16.03
C ASP A 289 8.16 4.12 -14.78
N THR A 290 9.05 4.88 -14.15
CA THR A 290 8.74 5.65 -12.94
C THR A 290 7.67 6.74 -13.17
N VAL A 291 7.47 7.22 -14.40
CA VAL A 291 6.41 8.19 -14.72
C VAL A 291 5.06 7.47 -14.69
N HIS A 292 4.98 6.31 -15.34
CA HIS A 292 3.81 5.43 -15.30
C HIS A 292 3.47 5.02 -13.86
N MET A 293 4.43 4.53 -13.09
CA MET A 293 4.22 4.17 -11.67
C MET A 293 3.65 5.33 -10.87
N THR A 294 4.24 6.52 -11.01
CA THR A 294 3.78 7.73 -10.30
C THR A 294 2.35 8.10 -10.69
N SER A 295 2.01 8.00 -11.98
CA SER A 295 0.65 8.22 -12.49
C SER A 295 -0.35 7.19 -11.96
N PHE A 296 0.04 5.91 -11.95
CA PHE A 296 -0.76 4.80 -11.42
C PHE A 296 -1.05 4.97 -9.93
N ILE A 297 0.00 5.20 -9.12
CA ILE A 297 -0.12 5.42 -7.67
C ILE A 297 -1.06 6.58 -7.36
N ASN A 298 -0.87 7.72 -8.03
CA ASN A 298 -1.72 8.90 -7.85
C ASN A 298 -3.17 8.68 -8.29
N THR A 299 -3.39 7.83 -9.31
CA THR A 299 -4.75 7.41 -9.72
C THR A 299 -5.41 6.52 -8.68
N MET A 300 -4.62 5.64 -8.03
CA MET A 300 -5.12 4.69 -7.04
C MET A 300 -5.44 5.32 -5.68
N PHE A 301 -4.77 6.41 -5.29
CA PHE A 301 -5.06 7.09 -4.01
C PHE A 301 -6.55 7.38 -3.75
N PRO A 302 -7.27 8.14 -4.60
CA PRO A 302 -8.69 8.42 -4.37
C PRO A 302 -9.58 7.18 -4.48
N VAL A 303 -9.16 6.16 -5.24
CA VAL A 303 -9.89 4.89 -5.38
C VAL A 303 -9.83 4.10 -4.07
N VAL A 304 -8.62 3.92 -3.54
CA VAL A 304 -8.40 3.25 -2.25
C VAL A 304 -9.00 4.07 -1.10
N GLU A 305 -8.93 5.41 -1.15
CA GLU A 305 -9.57 6.28 -0.16
C GLU A 305 -11.09 6.04 -0.11
N LYS A 306 -11.75 5.96 -1.27
CA LYS A 306 -13.18 5.64 -1.33
C LYS A 306 -13.48 4.25 -0.76
N MET A 307 -12.65 3.24 -1.10
CA MET A 307 -12.77 1.89 -0.55
C MET A 307 -12.71 1.87 0.99
N VAL A 308 -11.70 2.50 1.59
CA VAL A 308 -11.56 2.52 3.06
C VAL A 308 -12.65 3.35 3.76
N ASN A 309 -13.31 4.26 3.02
CA ASN A 309 -14.35 5.15 3.52
C ASN A 309 -15.80 4.72 3.22
N ALA A 310 -15.99 3.63 2.47
CA ALA A 310 -17.31 3.10 2.14
C ALA A 310 -18.17 2.89 3.41
N LYS A 311 -19.45 3.23 3.38
CA LYS A 311 -20.31 3.14 4.58
C LYS A 311 -20.59 1.69 5.01
N THR A 312 -20.52 0.78 4.06
CA THR A 312 -20.80 -0.65 4.20
C THR A 312 -19.69 -1.47 3.56
N GLN A 313 -19.73 -2.79 3.72
CA GLN A 313 -18.89 -3.72 2.98
C GLN A 313 -19.46 -3.92 1.57
N GLU A 314 -19.27 -2.96 0.67
CA GLU A 314 -19.86 -2.98 -0.68
C GLU A 314 -19.02 -3.70 -1.73
N ILE A 315 -17.75 -3.99 -1.42
CA ILE A 315 -16.92 -4.94 -2.16
C ILE A 315 -17.19 -6.32 -1.57
N VAL A 316 -17.75 -7.21 -2.38
CA VAL A 316 -18.25 -8.52 -1.97
C VAL A 316 -17.86 -9.59 -2.97
N LEU A 317 -17.72 -10.82 -2.49
CA LEU A 317 -17.52 -11.98 -3.37
C LEU A 317 -18.74 -12.16 -4.27
N LYS A 318 -18.51 -12.50 -5.54
CA LYS A 318 -19.57 -12.91 -6.45
C LYS A 318 -19.97 -14.33 -6.06
N THR A 319 -21.25 -14.54 -5.77
CA THR A 319 -21.81 -15.88 -5.59
C THR A 319 -21.67 -16.63 -6.91
N LYS A 320 -21.15 -17.86 -6.85
CA LYS A 320 -21.15 -18.78 -7.99
C LYS A 320 -22.57 -19.15 -8.40
#